data_AF-A0A7S2MZB5-F1
#
_entry.id   AF-A0A7S2MZB5-F1
#
_cell.length_a   1.000
_cell.length_b   1.000
_cell.length_c   1.000
_cell.angle_alpha   90.00
_cell.angle_beta   90.00
_cell.angle_gamma   90.00
#
_symmetry.space_group_name_H-M   'P 1'
#
loop_
_entity.id
_entity.type
_entity.pdbx_description
1 polymer ?
#
loop_
_entity_poly.entity_id
_entity_poly.type
_entity_poly.pdbx_seq_one_letter_code
_entity_poly.pdbx_strand_id
1 'polypeptide(L)'
;ENHLMILCLFFFVLLFVVPMTFICYYQRTKNYAANGVMIETLQFLGYYITESTRVKNCPELLAASAESRSMPTRPTDNVQMKPFAQHVTEHKKRQFQLPIIVKNQFLIWAHMQRLHHLMTEELRADTDQLLKHAMKITQAMVEIACMREWFFTAQSMIEFRRSLVQALDVKTSQLLQIPHFNEEILKHCHRGKNAVSSLVDFTHKDPEQRKGLAKMEPQQVLDIEAFCTHISDVDFKAHLEVEDEAEVVVGDIATVSCQLTRKNLKEGEAMGPVHAPFFPEPKFEEWWLFLVETNPSTRIIAFERLRDTERVVEEKLRFQVVRPGKQSLTLHALCDSYAGLDQKVELNFTAFQEEEVKREVYVHPEDEELDMQPTLFQQFMGELNHEEESEEEEEEEDKKKSKAANREAKESLGQSKAAAKDDSSDDDNEKKGGGGDDDSSDSSDSD
;
A
#
# COMPACT_ATOMS: atom_id res chain seq x y z
N GLU A 1 52.75 -27.58 14.53
CA GLU A 1 51.67 -27.97 15.47
C GLU A 1 50.47 -27.02 15.41
N ASN A 2 50.67 -25.69 15.49
CA ASN A 2 49.56 -24.72 15.44
C ASN A 2 48.73 -24.71 14.15
N HIS A 3 49.31 -25.04 12.98
CA HIS A 3 48.58 -25.02 11.71
C HIS A 3 47.45 -26.05 11.63
N LEU A 4 47.67 -27.27 12.14
CA LEU A 4 46.63 -28.30 12.18
C LEU A 4 45.50 -27.91 13.14
N MET A 5 45.85 -27.34 14.29
CA MET A 5 44.88 -26.83 15.27
C MET A 5 44.03 -25.69 14.70
N ILE A 6 44.65 -24.73 13.99
CA ILE A 6 43.94 -23.62 13.32
C ILE A 6 43.00 -24.17 12.23
N LEU A 7 43.46 -25.13 11.43
CA LEU A 7 42.64 -25.76 10.38
C LEU A 7 41.44 -26.53 10.98
N CYS A 8 41.65 -27.31 12.04
CA CYS A 8 40.59 -28.00 12.75
C CYS A 8 39.58 -27.02 13.37
N LEU A 9 40.05 -25.92 13.97
CA LEU A 9 39.18 -24.87 14.51
C LEU A 9 38.37 -24.19 13.40
N PHE A 10 38.99 -23.89 12.26
CA PHE A 10 38.32 -23.30 11.10
C PHE A 10 37.17 -24.20 10.61
N PHE A 11 37.43 -25.50 10.40
CA PHE A 11 36.39 -26.43 9.99
C PHE A 11 35.33 -26.64 11.08
N PHE A 12 35.70 -26.61 12.36
CA PHE A 12 34.73 -26.69 13.45
C PHE A 12 33.77 -25.49 13.44
N VAL A 13 34.29 -24.28 13.27
CA VAL A 13 33.47 -23.06 13.17
C VAL A 13 32.57 -23.13 11.93
N LEU A 14 33.12 -23.50 10.78
CA LEU A 14 32.39 -23.51 9.52
C LEU A 14 31.33 -24.62 9.44
N LEU A 15 31.60 -25.80 9.99
CA LEU A 15 30.69 -26.96 9.91
C LEU A 15 29.70 -27.05 11.07
N PHE A 16 30.02 -26.50 12.23
CA PHE A 16 29.16 -26.59 13.41
C PHE A 16 28.65 -25.24 13.89
N VAL A 17 29.53 -24.25 14.11
CA VAL A 17 29.11 -22.97 14.68
C VAL A 17 28.23 -22.18 13.70
N VAL A 18 28.65 -22.05 12.44
CA VAL A 18 27.87 -21.31 11.43
C VAL A 18 26.52 -22.00 11.16
N PRO A 19 26.43 -23.32 10.92
CA PRO A 19 25.14 -23.99 10.76
C PRO A 19 24.27 -23.94 12.01
N MET A 20 24.82 -24.14 13.22
CA MET A 20 24.03 -24.06 14.46
C MET A 20 23.49 -22.66 14.70
N THR A 21 24.31 -21.62 14.54
CA THR A 21 23.85 -20.22 14.68
C THR A 21 22.77 -19.89 13.64
N PHE A 22 22.94 -20.33 12.39
CA PHE A 22 21.93 -20.19 11.35
C PHE A 22 20.64 -20.94 11.71
N ILE A 23 20.72 -22.19 12.15
CA ILE A 23 19.54 -23.00 12.54
C ILE A 23 18.83 -22.35 13.72
N CYS A 24 19.54 -21.93 14.76
CA CYS A 24 18.94 -21.23 15.91
C CYS A 24 18.28 -19.92 15.50
N TYR A 25 18.95 -19.12 14.65
CA TYR A 25 18.39 -17.88 14.11
C TYR A 25 17.13 -18.16 13.29
N TYR A 26 17.19 -19.10 12.34
CA TYR A 26 16.07 -19.47 11.49
C TYR A 26 14.90 -20.03 12.29
N GLN A 27 15.14 -20.94 13.24
CA GLN A 27 14.10 -21.49 14.09
C GLN A 27 13.40 -20.43 14.95
N ARG A 28 14.11 -19.36 15.33
CA ARG A 28 13.51 -18.21 16.01
C ARG A 28 12.72 -17.35 15.04
N THR A 29 13.31 -16.96 13.92
CA THR A 29 12.74 -16.01 12.96
C THR A 29 11.55 -16.56 12.19
N LYS A 30 11.51 -17.87 11.90
CA LYS A 30 10.40 -18.51 11.17
C LYS A 30 9.03 -18.36 11.84
N ASN A 31 9.00 -18.05 13.14
CA ASN A 31 7.76 -17.89 13.90
C ASN A 31 7.23 -16.44 13.87
N TYR A 32 7.97 -15.51 13.27
CA TYR A 32 7.62 -14.09 13.18
C TYR A 32 7.38 -13.70 11.73
N ALA A 33 6.40 -12.83 11.52
CA ALA A 33 6.20 -12.16 10.24
C ALA A 33 7.20 -11.01 10.04
N ALA A 34 7.22 -10.43 8.84
CA ALA A 34 8.13 -9.34 8.48
C ALA A 34 7.99 -8.11 9.40
N ASN A 35 6.81 -7.85 9.94
CA ASN A 35 6.55 -6.78 10.91
C ASN A 35 7.02 -7.10 12.35
N GLY A 36 7.58 -8.29 12.58
CA GLY A 36 8.07 -8.74 13.89
C GLY A 36 6.99 -9.21 14.86
N VAL A 37 5.76 -9.43 14.38
CA VAL A 37 4.65 -10.05 15.13
C VAL A 37 4.69 -11.55 14.92
N MET A 38 4.35 -12.34 15.94
CA MET A 38 4.28 -13.80 15.81
C MET A 38 3.21 -14.21 14.80
N ILE A 39 3.49 -15.21 13.96
CA ILE A 39 2.55 -15.72 12.95
C ILE A 39 1.27 -16.23 13.62
N GLU A 40 1.38 -16.86 14.79
CA GLU A 40 0.24 -17.30 15.60
C GLU A 40 -0.67 -16.12 16.01
N THR A 41 -0.09 -14.96 16.34
CA THR A 41 -0.85 -13.75 16.63
C THR A 41 -1.59 -13.25 15.39
N LEU A 42 -0.95 -13.24 14.21
CA LEU A 42 -1.62 -12.84 12.97
C LEU A 42 -2.80 -13.75 12.62
N GLN A 43 -2.62 -15.08 12.75
CA GLN A 43 -3.69 -16.05 12.54
C GLN A 43 -4.84 -15.85 13.54
N PHE A 44 -4.52 -15.66 14.81
CA PHE A 44 -5.48 -15.38 15.87
C PHE A 44 -6.28 -14.10 15.56
N LEU A 45 -5.61 -12.99 15.26
CA LEU A 45 -6.26 -11.72 14.94
C LEU A 45 -7.09 -11.81 13.66
N GLY A 46 -6.58 -12.47 12.62
CA GLY A 46 -7.31 -12.69 11.37
C GLY A 46 -8.61 -13.49 11.55
N TYR A 47 -8.66 -14.38 12.55
CA TYR A 47 -9.87 -15.13 12.89
C TYR A 47 -10.85 -14.32 13.74
N TYR A 48 -10.39 -13.64 14.80
CA TYR A 48 -11.26 -12.99 15.78
C TYR A 48 -11.65 -11.54 15.44
N ILE A 49 -10.87 -10.83 14.63
CA ILE A 49 -11.26 -9.50 14.15
C ILE A 49 -12.36 -9.67 13.09
N THR A 50 -13.50 -9.04 13.37
CA THR A 50 -14.66 -8.92 12.49
C THR A 50 -14.96 -7.44 12.19
N GLU A 51 -15.82 -7.17 11.20
CA GLU A 51 -16.30 -5.81 10.88
C GLU A 51 -16.98 -5.09 12.06
N SER A 52 -17.46 -5.85 13.06
CA SER A 52 -18.09 -5.31 14.28
C SER A 52 -17.11 -5.02 15.42
N THR A 53 -15.82 -5.30 15.23
CA THR A 53 -14.81 -5.14 16.28
C THR A 53 -14.55 -3.66 16.53
N ARG A 54 -14.68 -3.23 17.78
CA ARG A 54 -14.48 -1.84 18.22
C ARG A 54 -13.49 -1.81 19.37
N VAL A 55 -13.08 -0.61 19.81
CA VAL A 55 -12.07 -0.38 20.87
C VAL A 55 -12.27 -1.25 22.11
N LYS A 56 -13.51 -1.41 22.57
CA LYS A 56 -13.84 -2.21 23.75
C LYS A 56 -13.46 -3.70 23.65
N ASN A 57 -13.24 -4.20 22.44
CA ASN A 57 -12.82 -5.58 22.17
C ASN A 57 -11.29 -5.72 22.25
N CYS A 58 -10.55 -4.66 21.93
CA CYS A 58 -9.13 -4.74 21.61
C CYS A 58 -8.22 -5.10 22.80
N PRO A 59 -8.48 -4.67 24.05
CA PRO A 59 -7.68 -5.10 25.21
C PRO A 59 -7.64 -6.62 25.38
N GLU A 60 -8.78 -7.30 25.16
CA GLU A 60 -8.84 -8.76 25.22
C GLU A 60 -8.05 -9.41 24.09
N LEU A 61 -8.16 -8.87 22.86
CA LEU A 61 -7.42 -9.39 21.70
C LEU A 61 -5.90 -9.21 21.86
N LEU A 62 -5.45 -8.06 22.38
CA LEU A 62 -4.05 -7.81 22.69
C LEU A 62 -3.55 -8.75 23.80
N ALA A 63 -4.33 -8.91 24.87
CA ALA A 63 -4.01 -9.81 25.98
C ALA A 63 -3.89 -11.28 25.55
N ALA A 64 -4.67 -11.68 24.54
CA ALA A 64 -4.72 -13.04 24.00
C ALA A 64 -3.66 -13.32 22.91
N SER A 65 -2.90 -12.31 22.47
CA SER A 65 -1.82 -12.49 21.49
C SER A 65 -0.78 -13.49 22.01
N ALA A 66 -0.05 -14.13 21.09
CA ALA A 66 0.99 -15.09 21.47
C ALA A 66 2.12 -14.44 22.28
N GLU A 67 2.49 -13.20 21.93
CA GLU A 67 3.48 -12.40 22.68
C GLU A 67 3.02 -12.18 24.13
N SER A 68 1.78 -11.73 24.31
CA SER A 68 1.19 -11.48 25.64
C SER A 68 1.05 -12.76 26.44
N ARG A 69 0.67 -13.88 25.82
CA ARG A 69 0.54 -15.19 26.49
C ARG A 69 1.90 -15.80 26.88
N SER A 70 2.98 -15.40 26.22
CA SER A 70 4.34 -15.90 26.52
C SER A 70 4.96 -15.28 27.79
N MET A 71 4.31 -14.27 28.37
CA MET A 71 4.77 -13.61 29.59
C MET A 71 4.69 -14.51 30.83
N PRO A 72 5.52 -14.25 31.86
CA PRO A 72 5.52 -15.07 33.07
C PRO A 72 4.21 -14.94 33.85
N THR A 73 3.78 -16.06 34.43
CA THR A 73 2.72 -16.11 35.45
C THR A 73 3.36 -16.42 36.79
N ARG A 74 3.02 -15.62 37.82
CA ARG A 74 3.54 -15.81 39.18
C ARG A 74 2.37 -16.15 40.12
N PRO A 75 2.55 -17.01 41.13
CA PRO A 75 1.51 -17.25 42.13
C PRO A 75 1.09 -15.99 42.90
N THR A 76 2.01 -15.03 43.05
CA THR A 76 1.78 -13.72 43.69
C THR A 76 0.80 -12.84 42.91
N ASP A 77 0.69 -13.01 41.58
CA ASP A 77 -0.19 -12.22 40.71
C ASP A 77 -1.65 -12.27 41.21
N ASN A 78 -2.12 -13.45 41.63
CA ASN A 78 -3.50 -13.62 42.14
C ASN A 78 -3.81 -12.78 43.38
N VAL A 79 -2.80 -12.49 44.21
CA VAL A 79 -2.95 -11.66 45.41
C VAL A 79 -2.83 -10.20 45.03
N GLN A 80 -1.81 -9.85 44.23
CA GLN A 80 -1.51 -8.48 43.82
C GLN A 80 -2.57 -7.89 42.89
N MET A 81 -3.32 -8.73 42.15
CA MET A 81 -4.40 -8.28 41.29
C MET A 81 -5.67 -7.84 42.04
N LYS A 82 -5.93 -8.38 43.24
CA LYS A 82 -7.19 -8.13 43.96
C LYS A 82 -7.50 -6.66 44.22
N PRO A 83 -6.54 -5.82 44.69
CA PRO A 83 -6.82 -4.43 45.03
C PRO A 83 -7.27 -3.58 43.84
N PHE A 84 -6.61 -3.71 42.68
CA PHE A 84 -6.94 -2.88 41.53
C PHE A 84 -8.03 -3.50 40.64
N ALA A 85 -8.23 -4.83 40.66
CA ALA A 85 -9.32 -5.47 39.92
C ALA A 85 -10.72 -4.97 40.34
N GLN A 86 -10.89 -4.47 41.57
CA GLN A 86 -12.14 -3.85 42.04
C GLN A 86 -12.39 -2.45 41.46
N HIS A 87 -11.33 -1.78 41.00
CA HIS A 87 -11.37 -0.42 40.46
C HIS A 87 -11.39 -0.39 38.93
N VAL A 88 -10.92 -1.47 38.30
CA VAL A 88 -10.92 -1.62 36.84
C VAL A 88 -12.35 -1.76 36.32
N THR A 89 -12.70 -0.91 35.36
CA THR A 89 -13.98 -1.00 34.63
C THR A 89 -13.78 -1.81 33.35
N GLU A 90 -14.44 -2.97 33.24
CA GLU A 90 -14.45 -3.77 32.01
C GLU A 90 -15.58 -3.29 31.07
N HIS A 91 -15.25 -2.85 29.85
CA HIS A 91 -16.23 -2.35 28.88
C HIS A 91 -16.90 -3.44 28.03
N LYS A 92 -16.45 -4.69 28.14
CA LYS A 92 -16.96 -5.84 27.40
C LYS A 92 -16.81 -7.13 28.22
N LYS A 93 -17.80 -8.01 28.13
CA LYS A 93 -17.71 -9.37 28.71
C LYS A 93 -16.61 -10.17 28.03
N ARG A 94 -15.76 -10.78 28.84
CA ARG A 94 -14.67 -11.67 28.41
C ARG A 94 -15.19 -12.88 27.65
N GLN A 95 -14.55 -13.15 26.53
CA GLN A 95 -14.67 -14.38 25.76
C GLN A 95 -13.63 -15.42 26.20
N PHE A 96 -12.43 -14.99 26.63
CA PHE A 96 -11.36 -15.88 27.06
C PHE A 96 -11.22 -15.89 28.58
N GLN A 97 -11.08 -17.10 29.16
CA GLN A 97 -10.98 -17.29 30.62
C GLN A 97 -9.60 -17.79 31.08
N LEU A 98 -8.65 -17.94 30.17
CA LEU A 98 -7.31 -18.40 30.52
C LEU A 98 -6.65 -17.39 31.48
N PRO A 99 -6.09 -17.82 32.64
CA PRO A 99 -5.62 -16.88 33.67
C PRO A 99 -4.62 -15.82 33.21
N ILE A 100 -3.66 -16.17 32.34
CA ILE A 100 -2.69 -15.20 31.80
C ILE A 100 -3.37 -14.14 30.92
N ILE A 101 -4.37 -14.52 30.12
CA ILE A 101 -5.12 -13.57 29.27
C ILE A 101 -5.92 -12.63 30.17
N VAL A 102 -6.58 -13.17 31.20
CA VAL A 102 -7.32 -12.35 32.16
C VAL A 102 -6.38 -11.38 32.88
N LYS A 103 -5.22 -11.84 33.37
CA LYS A 103 -4.20 -10.96 33.97
C LYS A 103 -3.85 -9.81 33.05
N ASN A 104 -3.41 -10.14 31.85
CA ASN A 104 -2.93 -9.16 30.88
C ASN A 104 -4.01 -8.15 30.48
N GLN A 105 -5.24 -8.63 30.30
CA GLN A 105 -6.37 -7.76 29.97
C GLN A 105 -6.65 -6.75 31.09
N PHE A 106 -6.62 -7.20 32.35
CA PHE A 106 -6.78 -6.29 33.50
C PHE A 106 -5.65 -5.26 33.59
N LEU A 107 -4.41 -5.65 33.30
CA LEU A 107 -3.28 -4.71 33.24
C LEU A 107 -3.46 -3.66 32.14
N ILE A 108 -3.90 -4.07 30.95
CA ILE A 108 -4.19 -3.14 29.83
C ILE A 108 -5.32 -2.17 30.22
N TRP A 109 -6.41 -2.66 30.80
CA TRP A 109 -7.50 -1.79 31.27
C TRP A 109 -7.03 -0.82 32.36
N ALA A 110 -6.29 -1.32 33.33
CA ALA A 110 -5.76 -0.50 34.41
C ALA A 110 -4.79 0.57 33.90
N HIS A 111 -3.97 0.27 32.88
CA HIS A 111 -3.14 1.24 32.20
C HIS A 111 -3.99 2.33 31.53
N MET A 112 -4.98 1.95 30.70
CA MET A 112 -5.87 2.89 30.00
C MET A 112 -6.66 3.77 30.98
N GLN A 113 -6.96 3.26 32.17
CA GLN A 113 -7.66 3.97 33.26
C GLN A 113 -6.71 4.69 34.24
N ARG A 114 -5.41 4.73 33.97
CA ARG A 114 -4.37 5.39 34.80
C ARG A 114 -4.31 4.91 36.25
N LEU A 115 -4.62 3.62 36.46
CA LEU A 115 -4.61 2.98 37.77
C LEU A 115 -3.22 2.45 38.17
N HIS A 116 -2.14 2.92 37.54
CA HIS A 116 -0.78 2.44 37.80
C HIS A 116 -0.31 2.65 39.26
N HIS A 117 -0.92 3.59 40.00
CA HIS A 117 -0.65 3.81 41.42
C HIS A 117 -1.15 2.67 42.32
N LEU A 118 -2.06 1.83 41.81
CA LEU A 118 -2.54 0.62 42.49
C LEU A 118 -1.75 -0.63 42.12
N MET A 119 -0.82 -0.54 41.18
CA MET A 119 0.01 -1.65 40.73
C MET A 119 1.26 -1.80 41.59
N THR A 120 1.65 -3.03 41.89
CA THR A 120 3.00 -3.34 42.42
C THR A 120 4.06 -3.08 41.34
N GLU A 121 5.33 -3.00 41.75
CA GLU A 121 6.45 -2.86 40.80
C GLU A 121 6.48 -4.00 39.78
N GLU A 122 6.19 -5.24 40.21
CA GLU A 122 6.13 -6.41 39.33
C GLU A 122 5.02 -6.29 38.28
N LEU A 123 3.82 -5.87 38.68
CA LEU A 123 2.70 -5.69 37.75
C LEU A 123 2.91 -4.51 36.80
N ARG A 124 3.62 -3.46 37.27
CA ARG A 124 4.02 -2.35 36.42
C ARG A 124 5.02 -2.81 35.36
N ALA A 125 6.02 -3.61 35.73
CA ALA A 125 6.97 -4.18 34.79
C ALA A 125 6.27 -5.09 33.74
N ASP A 126 5.32 -5.91 34.17
CA ASP A 126 4.50 -6.72 33.27
C ASP A 126 3.65 -5.85 32.32
N THR A 127 3.09 -4.74 32.83
CA THR A 127 2.33 -3.77 32.01
C THR A 127 3.22 -3.10 30.97
N ASP A 128 4.42 -2.66 31.35
CA ASP A 128 5.37 -2.06 30.42
C ASP A 128 5.77 -3.06 29.34
N GLN A 129 5.97 -4.33 29.69
CA GLN A 129 6.26 -5.39 28.71
C GLN A 129 5.10 -5.59 27.72
N LEU A 130 3.84 -5.55 28.16
CA LEU A 130 2.67 -5.60 27.28
C LEU A 130 2.67 -4.43 26.28
N LEU A 131 2.92 -3.22 26.77
CA LEU A 131 2.89 -2.00 25.96
C LEU A 131 4.00 -1.98 24.88
N LYS A 132 5.18 -2.53 25.18
CA LYS A 132 6.27 -2.70 24.20
C LYS A 132 5.86 -3.53 22.99
N HIS A 133 5.13 -4.63 23.22
CA HIS A 133 4.63 -5.47 22.14
C HIS A 133 3.40 -4.87 21.45
N ALA A 134 2.63 -4.05 22.17
CA ALA A 134 1.35 -3.54 21.70
C ALA A 134 1.43 -2.73 20.41
N MET A 135 2.51 -1.98 20.16
CA MET A 135 2.63 -1.18 18.93
C MET A 135 2.69 -2.07 17.68
N LYS A 136 3.45 -3.17 17.69
CA LYS A 136 3.50 -4.05 16.51
C LYS A 136 2.18 -4.80 16.32
N ILE A 137 1.57 -5.25 17.42
CA ILE A 137 0.31 -6.01 17.40
C ILE A 137 -0.85 -5.12 16.93
N THR A 138 -1.00 -3.92 17.48
CA THR A 138 -2.08 -2.99 17.07
C THR A 138 -1.91 -2.51 15.64
N GLN A 139 -0.68 -2.35 15.14
CA GLN A 139 -0.43 -2.10 13.72
C GLN A 139 -0.98 -3.24 12.86
N ALA A 140 -0.68 -4.50 13.22
CA ALA A 140 -1.23 -5.66 12.52
C ALA A 140 -2.77 -5.72 12.59
N MET A 141 -3.38 -5.30 13.71
CA MET A 141 -4.85 -5.20 13.81
C MET A 141 -5.42 -4.18 12.80
N VAL A 142 -4.76 -3.03 12.62
CA VAL A 142 -5.14 -2.02 11.62
C VAL A 142 -5.01 -2.61 10.22
N GLU A 143 -3.84 -3.17 9.87
CA GLU A 143 -3.57 -3.77 8.56
C GLU A 143 -4.56 -4.89 8.19
N ILE A 144 -4.93 -5.75 9.15
CA ILE A 144 -5.97 -6.78 8.95
C ILE A 144 -7.34 -6.16 8.62
N ALA A 145 -7.71 -5.07 9.30
CA ALA A 145 -8.95 -4.36 9.00
C ALA A 145 -8.89 -3.67 7.64
N CYS A 146 -7.74 -3.11 7.25
CA CYS A 146 -7.52 -2.50 5.94
C CYS A 146 -7.65 -3.51 4.80
N MET A 147 -7.00 -4.67 4.92
CA MET A 147 -7.07 -5.76 3.93
C MET A 147 -8.48 -6.33 3.74
N ARG A 148 -9.38 -6.10 4.72
CA ARG A 148 -10.79 -6.47 4.65
C ARG A 148 -11.72 -5.30 4.34
N GLU A 149 -11.15 -4.13 4.04
CA GLU A 149 -11.85 -2.89 3.72
C GLU A 149 -12.76 -2.36 4.86
N TRP A 150 -12.53 -2.79 6.10
CA TRP A 150 -13.36 -2.45 7.26
C TRP A 150 -12.94 -1.14 7.91
N PHE A 151 -13.35 -0.01 7.33
CA PHE A 151 -12.96 1.33 7.79
C PHE A 151 -13.21 1.57 9.29
N PHE A 152 -14.43 1.35 9.80
CA PHE A 152 -14.75 1.61 11.21
C PHE A 152 -13.99 0.69 12.17
N THR A 153 -13.63 -0.51 11.72
CA THR A 153 -12.77 -1.41 12.50
C THR A 153 -11.34 -0.89 12.52
N ALA A 154 -10.78 -0.48 11.37
CA ALA A 154 -9.45 0.12 11.29
C ALA A 154 -9.34 1.38 12.17
N GLN A 155 -10.32 2.28 12.06
CA GLN A 155 -10.44 3.47 12.91
C GLN A 155 -10.45 3.09 14.41
N SER A 156 -11.19 2.05 14.79
CA SER A 156 -11.21 1.56 16.18
C SER A 156 -9.87 0.99 16.64
N MET A 157 -9.10 0.34 15.76
CA MET A 157 -7.76 -0.15 16.10
C MET A 157 -6.78 1.01 16.32
N ILE A 158 -6.91 2.09 15.55
CA ILE A 158 -6.14 3.32 15.73
C ILE A 158 -6.55 4.05 17.03
N GLU A 159 -7.85 4.10 17.35
CA GLU A 159 -8.34 4.63 18.62
C GLU A 159 -7.80 3.82 19.81
N PHE A 160 -7.78 2.49 19.70
CA PHE A 160 -7.16 1.64 20.72
C PHE A 160 -5.66 1.90 20.84
N ARG A 161 -4.93 2.01 19.73
CA ARG A 161 -3.50 2.30 19.71
C ARG A 161 -3.18 3.61 20.43
N ARG A 162 -3.86 4.72 20.09
CA ARG A 162 -3.65 6.00 20.79
C ARG A 162 -4.09 5.96 22.25
N SER A 163 -5.09 5.14 22.58
CA SER A 163 -5.51 4.91 23.97
C SER A 163 -4.43 4.25 24.83
N LEU A 164 -3.62 3.36 24.23
CA LEU A 164 -2.44 2.79 24.89
C LEU A 164 -1.29 3.80 24.98
N VAL A 165 -1.11 4.67 23.98
CA VAL A 165 -0.05 5.70 24.02
C VAL A 165 -0.36 6.76 25.08
N GLN A 166 -1.60 7.22 25.14
CA GLN A 166 -2.02 8.36 26.00
C GLN A 166 -2.64 7.94 27.33
N ALA A 167 -2.71 6.63 27.60
CA ALA A 167 -3.43 6.05 28.73
C ALA A 167 -4.84 6.66 28.85
N LEU A 168 -5.66 6.45 27.82
CA LEU A 168 -7.06 6.91 27.76
C LEU A 168 -7.99 5.70 27.77
N ASP A 169 -9.03 5.74 28.61
CA ASP A 169 -10.06 4.71 28.62
C ASP A 169 -11.10 4.96 27.51
N VAL A 170 -11.96 3.98 27.27
CA VAL A 170 -13.01 4.04 26.25
C VAL A 170 -13.94 5.23 26.52
N LYS A 171 -14.13 6.10 25.52
CA LYS A 171 -14.99 7.30 25.59
C LYS A 171 -14.56 8.34 26.64
N THR A 172 -13.27 8.42 26.95
CA THR A 172 -12.75 9.44 27.86
C THR A 172 -12.54 10.78 27.14
N SER A 173 -12.53 11.88 27.90
CA SER A 173 -12.21 13.19 27.35
C SER A 173 -10.78 13.24 26.82
N GLN A 174 -10.63 13.67 25.57
CA GLN A 174 -9.33 13.95 24.95
C GLN A 174 -8.49 14.99 25.71
N LEU A 175 -9.10 15.80 26.58
CA LEU A 175 -8.39 16.78 27.41
C LEU A 175 -7.53 16.12 28.50
N LEU A 176 -7.74 14.85 28.83
CA LEU A 176 -6.84 14.13 29.76
C LEU A 176 -5.43 13.90 29.20
N GLN A 177 -5.20 14.16 27.91
CA GLN A 177 -3.86 14.14 27.31
C GLN A 177 -3.00 15.33 27.76
N ILE A 178 -3.64 16.40 28.26
CA ILE A 178 -2.95 17.58 28.75
C ILE A 178 -2.29 17.26 30.11
N PRO A 179 -1.02 17.66 30.34
CA PRO A 179 -0.36 17.47 31.62
C PRO A 179 -1.19 18.00 32.80
N HIS A 180 -1.14 17.30 33.94
CA HIS A 180 -1.83 17.68 35.18
C HIS A 180 -3.37 17.66 35.14
N PHE A 181 -3.99 17.35 34.00
CA PHE A 181 -5.46 17.26 33.91
C PHE A 181 -5.99 15.98 34.57
N ASN A 182 -7.08 16.14 35.31
CA ASN A 182 -7.81 15.07 35.97
C ASN A 182 -9.33 15.30 35.82
N GLU A 183 -10.12 14.32 36.26
CA GLU A 183 -11.59 14.35 36.17
C GLU A 183 -12.24 15.56 36.88
N GLU A 184 -11.61 16.12 37.91
CA GLU A 184 -12.13 17.30 38.59
C GLU A 184 -11.97 18.56 37.75
N ILE A 185 -10.81 18.72 37.11
CA ILE A 185 -10.52 19.83 36.19
C ILE A 185 -11.45 19.80 34.98
N LEU A 186 -11.72 18.61 34.42
CA LEU A 186 -12.62 18.46 33.28
C LEU A 186 -14.04 19.00 33.53
N LYS A 187 -14.57 18.79 34.75
CA LYS A 187 -15.90 19.33 35.13
C LYS A 187 -15.95 20.85 35.02
N HIS A 188 -14.83 21.54 35.23
CA HIS A 188 -14.71 22.98 35.05
C HIS A 188 -14.52 23.37 33.58
N CYS A 189 -13.75 22.60 32.80
CA CYS A 189 -13.52 22.86 31.38
C CYS A 189 -14.83 22.86 30.56
N HIS A 190 -15.77 21.95 30.87
CA HIS A 190 -17.00 21.79 30.09
C HIS A 190 -18.13 22.78 30.42
N ARG A 191 -17.98 23.69 31.40
CA ARG A 191 -19.09 24.54 31.89
C ARG A 191 -18.79 26.03 31.79
N GLY A 192 -19.77 26.86 31.41
CA GLY A 192 -19.68 28.33 31.42
C GLY A 192 -19.07 28.94 30.16
N LYS A 193 -18.82 30.27 30.14
CA LYS A 193 -18.21 30.98 29.00
C LYS A 193 -16.80 30.44 28.71
N ASN A 194 -16.43 30.24 27.44
CA ASN A 194 -15.18 29.57 27.02
C ASN A 194 -15.10 28.10 27.46
N ALA A 195 -16.21 27.37 27.45
CA ALA A 195 -16.18 25.92 27.64
C ALA A 195 -15.36 25.25 26.52
N VAL A 196 -14.64 24.19 26.87
CA VAL A 196 -13.78 23.45 25.96
C VAL A 196 -14.09 21.97 26.07
N SER A 197 -14.24 21.31 24.93
CA SER A 197 -14.48 19.86 24.84
C SER A 197 -13.50 19.13 23.93
N SER A 198 -12.73 19.86 23.12
CA SER A 198 -11.70 19.28 22.25
C SER A 198 -10.30 19.77 22.55
N LEU A 199 -9.33 18.92 22.24
CA LEU A 199 -7.92 19.23 22.43
C LEU A 199 -7.49 20.38 21.53
N VAL A 200 -7.95 20.37 20.26
CA VAL A 200 -7.70 21.44 19.29
C VAL A 200 -8.30 22.77 19.76
N ASP A 201 -9.54 22.79 20.28
CA ASP A 201 -10.12 24.02 20.82
C ASP A 201 -9.36 24.50 22.07
N PHE A 202 -8.81 23.59 22.88
CA PHE A 202 -7.96 23.99 24.01
C PHE A 202 -6.66 24.66 23.55
N THR A 203 -5.97 24.08 22.57
CA THR A 203 -4.66 24.57 22.12
C THR A 203 -4.77 25.88 21.36
N HIS A 204 -5.81 26.08 20.56
CA HIS A 204 -6.05 27.31 19.80
C HIS A 204 -6.57 28.48 20.64
N LYS A 205 -7.01 28.26 21.88
CA LYS A 205 -7.34 29.37 22.79
C LYS A 205 -6.10 30.07 23.32
N ASP A 206 -6.23 31.39 23.45
CA ASP A 206 -5.25 32.23 24.13
C ASP A 206 -5.00 31.72 25.56
N PRO A 207 -3.76 31.78 26.06
CA PRO A 207 -3.41 31.29 27.40
C PRO A 207 -4.32 31.83 28.51
N GLU A 208 -4.74 33.11 28.45
CA GLU A 208 -5.61 33.69 29.49
C GLU A 208 -7.06 33.17 29.43
N GLN A 209 -7.50 32.62 28.29
CA GLN A 209 -8.85 32.10 28.09
C GLN A 209 -8.97 30.61 28.39
N ARG A 210 -7.85 29.91 28.59
CA ARG A 210 -7.82 28.47 28.86
C ARG A 210 -8.40 28.15 30.23
N LYS A 211 -9.36 27.22 30.24
CA LYS A 211 -9.98 26.73 31.48
C LYS A 211 -9.16 25.65 32.15
N GLY A 212 -9.45 25.46 33.44
CA GLY A 212 -8.81 24.42 34.24
C GLY A 212 -7.46 24.82 34.84
N LEU A 213 -6.96 26.02 34.52
CA LEU A 213 -5.63 26.48 34.96
C LEU A 213 -5.65 27.31 36.26
N ALA A 214 -6.81 27.77 36.72
CA ALA A 214 -6.91 28.75 37.82
C ALA A 214 -6.35 28.29 39.18
N LYS A 215 -6.22 26.97 39.39
CA LYS A 215 -5.67 26.38 40.64
C LYS A 215 -4.32 25.68 40.41
N MET A 216 -3.69 25.90 39.26
CA MET A 216 -2.42 25.26 38.90
C MET A 216 -1.25 26.08 39.44
N GLU A 217 -0.20 25.38 39.85
CA GLU A 217 1.08 25.98 40.19
C GLU A 217 1.76 26.54 38.93
N PRO A 218 2.61 27.59 39.02
CA PRO A 218 3.27 28.19 37.87
C PRO A 218 4.03 27.17 36.99
N GLN A 219 4.69 26.17 37.61
CA GLN A 219 5.38 25.11 36.89
C GLN A 219 4.42 24.24 36.07
N GLN A 220 3.23 23.93 36.60
CA GLN A 220 2.23 23.13 35.90
C GLN A 220 1.68 23.87 34.67
N VAL A 221 1.54 25.19 34.77
CA VAL A 221 1.14 26.04 33.65
C VAL A 221 2.20 26.01 32.55
N LEU A 222 3.49 26.12 32.91
CA LEU A 222 4.60 26.01 31.96
C LEU A 222 4.63 24.63 31.26
N ASP A 223 4.41 23.55 32.00
CA ASP A 223 4.34 22.20 31.41
C ASP A 223 3.20 22.09 30.38
N ILE A 224 2.05 22.71 30.66
CA ILE A 224 0.89 22.75 29.75
C ILE A 224 1.19 23.61 28.52
N GLU A 225 1.85 24.76 28.68
CA GLU A 225 2.27 25.61 27.56
C GLU A 225 3.27 24.90 26.65
N ALA A 226 4.24 24.19 27.23
CA ALA A 226 5.18 23.36 26.49
C ALA A 226 4.43 22.26 25.71
N PHE A 227 3.47 21.59 26.34
CA PHE A 227 2.62 20.61 25.67
C PHE A 227 1.82 21.21 24.51
N CYS A 228 1.16 22.35 24.71
CA CYS A 228 0.38 23.02 23.66
C CYS A 228 1.24 23.50 22.48
N THR A 229 2.51 23.82 22.73
CA THR A 229 3.48 24.19 21.68
C THR A 229 3.99 22.95 20.93
N HIS A 230 4.14 21.83 21.65
CA HIS A 230 4.70 20.59 21.13
C HIS A 230 3.69 19.77 20.31
N ILE A 231 2.43 19.73 20.72
CA ILE A 231 1.41 18.91 20.05
C ILE A 231 1.17 19.37 18.61
N SER A 232 1.00 18.39 17.71
CA SER A 232 0.82 18.63 16.28
C SER A 232 -0.46 19.42 15.98
N ASP A 233 -0.29 20.57 15.34
CA ASP A 233 -1.38 21.36 14.77
C ASP A 233 -1.34 21.21 13.25
N VAL A 234 -2.25 20.45 12.67
CA VAL A 234 -2.17 20.02 11.27
C VAL A 234 -3.16 20.76 10.37
N ASP A 235 -2.68 21.24 9.23
CA ASP A 235 -3.48 21.51 8.03
C ASP A 235 -3.46 20.27 7.15
N PHE A 236 -4.63 19.83 6.67
CA PHE A 236 -4.70 18.71 5.75
C PHE A 236 -5.45 19.12 4.50
N LYS A 237 -4.78 19.05 3.35
CA LYS A 237 -5.32 19.40 2.03
C LYS A 237 -5.22 18.19 1.12
N ALA A 238 -6.21 18.00 0.28
CA ALA A 238 -6.20 16.95 -0.73
C ALA A 238 -6.97 17.39 -1.96
N HIS A 239 -6.53 16.91 -3.11
CA HIS A 239 -7.23 17.06 -4.39
C HIS A 239 -7.11 15.75 -5.16
N LEU A 240 -8.06 15.54 -6.07
CA LEU A 240 -8.10 14.39 -6.96
C LEU A 240 -7.76 14.86 -8.37
N GLU A 241 -6.86 14.13 -9.02
CA GLU A 241 -6.40 14.39 -10.38
C GLU A 241 -6.21 13.06 -11.14
N VAL A 242 -6.31 13.12 -12.47
CA VAL A 242 -5.87 12.06 -13.37
C VAL A 242 -4.69 12.62 -14.14
N GLU A 243 -3.65 11.82 -14.31
CA GLU A 243 -2.42 12.25 -14.99
C GLU A 243 -2.76 12.63 -16.44
N ASP A 244 -2.32 13.82 -16.86
CA ASP A 244 -2.51 14.40 -18.20
C ASP A 244 -3.96 14.59 -18.68
N GLU A 245 -4.95 14.37 -17.83
CA GLU A 245 -6.38 14.39 -18.19
C GLU A 245 -7.18 15.37 -17.33
N ALA A 246 -8.01 16.20 -17.97
CA ALA A 246 -8.85 17.17 -17.26
C ALA A 246 -10.12 16.53 -16.66
N GLU A 247 -10.62 15.48 -17.30
CA GLU A 247 -11.86 14.80 -16.94
C GLU A 247 -11.57 13.38 -16.50
N VAL A 248 -12.26 12.94 -15.46
CA VAL A 248 -12.12 11.57 -14.93
C VAL A 248 -13.03 10.65 -15.72
N VAL A 249 -12.50 9.58 -16.29
CA VAL A 249 -13.24 8.58 -17.06
C VAL A 249 -13.20 7.24 -16.32
N VAL A 250 -14.25 6.44 -16.50
CA VAL A 250 -14.29 5.07 -15.97
C VAL A 250 -13.13 4.25 -16.57
N GLY A 251 -12.39 3.55 -15.72
CA GLY A 251 -11.20 2.79 -16.10
C GLY A 251 -9.90 3.48 -15.71
N ASP A 252 -9.91 4.80 -15.52
CA ASP A 252 -8.73 5.58 -15.15
C ASP A 252 -8.15 5.19 -13.79
N ILE A 253 -6.84 5.42 -13.66
CA ILE A 253 -6.17 5.43 -12.37
C ILE A 253 -6.16 6.87 -11.85
N ALA A 254 -7.14 7.20 -11.01
CA ALA A 254 -7.19 8.49 -10.34
C ALA A 254 -6.17 8.53 -9.19
N THR A 255 -5.51 9.67 -9.04
CA THR A 255 -4.55 9.94 -7.98
C THR A 255 -5.13 10.99 -7.02
N VAL A 256 -5.15 10.67 -5.74
CA VAL A 256 -5.44 11.61 -4.66
C VAL A 256 -4.12 12.12 -4.11
N SER A 257 -3.75 13.33 -4.49
CA SER A 257 -2.58 14.04 -3.99
C SER A 257 -2.96 14.79 -2.72
N CYS A 258 -2.32 14.45 -1.60
CA CYS A 258 -2.60 15.06 -0.30
C CYS A 258 -1.33 15.63 0.35
N GLN A 259 -1.53 16.68 1.14
CA GLN A 259 -0.47 17.39 1.84
C GLN A 259 -0.89 17.58 3.29
N LEU A 260 -0.07 17.08 4.21
CA LEU A 260 -0.19 17.29 5.65
C LEU A 260 0.87 18.31 6.07
N THR A 261 0.43 19.46 6.59
CA THR A 261 1.31 20.55 7.04
C THR A 261 1.16 20.77 8.54
N ARG A 262 2.25 20.62 9.29
CA ARG A 262 2.34 20.89 10.72
C ARG A 262 2.60 22.38 10.95
N LYS A 263 1.60 23.12 11.42
CA LYS A 263 1.63 24.58 11.63
C LYS A 263 2.49 24.99 12.81
N ASN A 264 2.66 24.10 13.79
CA ASN A 264 3.49 24.32 14.98
C ASN A 264 5.00 24.23 14.70
N LEU A 265 5.41 23.73 13.52
CA LEU A 265 6.82 23.62 13.12
C LEU A 265 7.24 24.75 12.18
N LYS A 266 8.51 25.15 12.27
CA LYS A 266 9.17 26.02 11.29
C LYS A 266 9.79 25.21 10.16
N GLU A 267 10.17 25.90 9.09
CA GLU A 267 10.82 25.26 7.94
C GLU A 267 12.13 24.58 8.35
N GLY A 268 12.33 23.32 7.92
CA GLY A 268 13.45 22.48 8.32
C GLY A 268 13.35 21.84 9.71
N GLU A 269 12.28 22.09 10.46
CA GLU A 269 12.01 21.40 11.72
C GLU A 269 11.21 20.11 11.49
N ALA A 270 11.40 19.15 12.38
CA ALA A 270 10.65 17.89 12.44
C ALA A 270 10.11 17.68 13.85
N MET A 271 8.99 16.96 13.95
CA MET A 271 8.36 16.62 15.22
C MET A 271 9.27 15.74 16.06
N GLY A 272 9.41 16.12 17.34
CA GLY A 272 10.00 15.27 18.35
C GLY A 272 9.08 14.09 18.75
N PRO A 273 9.50 13.28 19.74
CA PRO A 273 8.67 12.21 20.27
C PRO A 273 7.38 12.76 20.89
N VAL A 274 6.32 11.97 20.80
CA VAL A 274 5.00 12.24 21.39
C VAL A 274 5.12 12.40 22.91
N HIS A 275 4.42 13.38 23.46
CA HIS A 275 4.21 13.50 24.90
C HIS A 275 3.30 12.36 25.37
N ALA A 276 3.90 11.30 25.91
CA ALA A 276 3.23 10.08 26.38
C ALA A 276 3.86 9.57 27.70
N PRO A 277 3.67 10.28 28.83
CA PRO A 277 4.39 9.99 30.08
C PRO A 277 4.04 8.64 30.72
N PHE A 278 2.91 8.03 30.33
CA PHE A 278 2.48 6.72 30.82
C PHE A 278 2.92 5.56 29.91
N PHE A 279 3.52 5.86 28.76
CA PHE A 279 3.98 4.86 27.80
C PHE A 279 5.49 4.60 28.00
N PRO A 280 5.95 3.34 28.01
CA PRO A 280 7.29 2.99 28.48
C PRO A 280 8.41 3.30 27.49
N GLU A 281 8.10 3.52 26.21
CA GLU A 281 9.10 3.75 25.16
C GLU A 281 8.83 5.07 24.42
N PRO A 282 9.88 5.79 23.97
CA PRO A 282 9.68 6.93 23.09
C PRO A 282 8.93 6.51 21.82
N LYS A 283 7.89 7.28 21.48
CA LYS A 283 7.09 7.05 20.28
C LYS A 283 7.06 8.33 19.44
N PHE A 284 7.20 8.19 18.13
CA PHE A 284 6.92 9.26 17.18
C PHE A 284 5.50 9.09 16.64
N GLU A 285 4.85 10.21 16.33
CA GLU A 285 3.51 10.15 15.75
C GLU A 285 3.53 9.51 14.37
N GLU A 286 2.51 8.70 14.09
CA GLU A 286 2.25 8.17 12.76
C GLU A 286 0.84 8.62 12.34
N TRP A 287 0.68 8.91 11.05
CA TRP A 287 -0.61 9.27 10.48
C TRP A 287 -1.08 8.17 9.54
N TRP A 288 -2.34 7.81 9.65
CA TRP A 288 -2.96 6.85 8.75
C TRP A 288 -3.93 7.57 7.82
N LEU A 289 -3.66 7.48 6.53
CA LEU A 289 -4.52 8.00 5.48
C LEU A 289 -5.47 6.89 5.03
N PHE A 290 -6.77 7.18 4.96
CA PHE A 290 -7.78 6.28 4.43
C PHE A 290 -8.63 7.01 3.40
N LEU A 291 -8.56 6.58 2.15
CA LEU A 291 -9.51 6.96 1.12
C LEU A 291 -10.73 6.03 1.26
N VAL A 292 -11.87 6.61 1.60
CA VAL A 292 -13.08 5.88 1.96
C VAL A 292 -14.22 6.26 1.03
N GLU A 293 -14.94 5.25 0.56
CA GLU A 293 -16.22 5.43 -0.11
C GLU A 293 -17.35 5.23 0.90
N THR A 294 -18.32 6.14 0.95
CA THR A 294 -19.41 6.07 1.93
C THR A 294 -20.71 5.48 1.38
N ASN A 295 -20.88 5.41 0.05
CA ASN A 295 -22.12 5.00 -0.61
C ASN A 295 -21.86 3.89 -1.66
N PRO A 296 -22.43 2.67 -1.52
CA PRO A 296 -23.56 2.29 -0.64
C PRO A 296 -23.17 1.85 0.78
N SER A 297 -21.90 1.51 1.03
CA SER A 297 -21.40 1.09 2.34
C SER A 297 -20.02 1.68 2.56
N THR A 298 -19.68 1.98 3.81
CA THR A 298 -18.38 2.54 4.17
C THR A 298 -17.27 1.50 3.99
N ARG A 299 -16.42 1.68 2.96
CA ARG A 299 -15.30 0.80 2.67
C ARG A 299 -14.02 1.57 2.38
N ILE A 300 -12.88 0.95 2.67
CA ILE A 300 -11.56 1.51 2.34
C ILE A 300 -11.27 1.19 0.87
N ILE A 301 -10.96 2.22 0.08
CA ILE A 301 -10.47 2.08 -1.31
C ILE A 301 -8.94 1.94 -1.30
N ALA A 302 -8.28 2.87 -0.61
CA ALA A 302 -6.83 2.92 -0.50
C ALA A 302 -6.46 3.42 0.90
N PHE A 303 -5.30 3.02 1.39
CA PHE A 303 -4.78 3.51 2.65
C PHE A 303 -3.26 3.61 2.57
N GLU A 304 -2.69 4.56 3.31
CA GLU A 304 -1.25 4.75 3.41
C GLU A 304 -0.89 5.10 4.85
N ARG A 305 0.32 4.73 5.29
CA ARG A 305 0.81 5.07 6.63
C ARG A 305 2.03 5.97 6.55
N LEU A 306 1.88 7.17 7.09
CA LEU A 306 2.93 8.18 7.15
C LEU A 306 3.70 8.07 8.45
N ARG A 307 5.03 8.00 8.33
CA ARG A 307 5.96 8.04 9.45
C ARG A 307 6.79 9.32 9.49
N ASP A 308 6.72 10.11 8.43
CA ASP A 308 7.49 11.33 8.29
C ASP A 308 7.03 12.38 9.28
N THR A 309 8.02 12.90 10.00
CA THR A 309 7.85 13.87 11.09
C THR A 309 8.14 15.29 10.64
N GLU A 310 8.51 15.49 9.37
CA GLU A 310 8.82 16.80 8.80
C GLU A 310 7.63 17.75 8.82
N ARG A 311 7.89 19.05 8.66
CA ARG A 311 6.82 20.05 8.64
C ARG A 311 5.75 19.80 7.58
N VAL A 312 6.15 19.44 6.36
CA VAL A 312 5.25 19.22 5.22
C VAL A 312 5.50 17.81 4.69
N VAL A 313 4.44 17.02 4.56
CA VAL A 313 4.50 15.67 3.99
C VAL A 313 3.48 15.60 2.87
N GLU A 314 3.92 15.17 1.69
CA GLU A 314 3.09 15.02 0.49
C GLU A 314 3.04 13.57 0.07
N GLU A 315 1.82 13.08 -0.15
CA GLU A 315 1.57 11.66 -0.39
C GLU A 315 0.46 11.47 -1.42
N LYS A 316 0.58 10.38 -2.18
CA LYS A 316 -0.30 10.10 -3.32
C LYS A 316 -0.94 8.73 -3.17
N LEU A 317 -2.27 8.71 -3.08
CA LEU A 317 -3.05 7.46 -3.08
C LEU A 317 -3.66 7.25 -4.47
N ARG A 318 -3.36 6.12 -5.10
CA ARG A 318 -3.89 5.76 -6.43
C ARG A 318 -5.02 4.75 -6.31
N PHE A 319 -6.06 4.90 -7.12
CA PHE A 319 -7.15 3.95 -7.20
C PHE A 319 -7.79 3.94 -8.59
N GLN A 320 -8.41 2.82 -8.95
CA GLN A 320 -9.11 2.70 -10.23
C GLN A 320 -10.54 3.21 -10.12
N VAL A 321 -10.98 4.01 -11.10
CA VAL A 321 -12.35 4.53 -11.19
C VAL A 321 -13.26 3.48 -11.82
N VAL A 322 -14.21 2.96 -11.04
CA VAL A 322 -15.03 1.80 -11.47
C VAL A 322 -16.43 2.19 -11.94
N ARG A 323 -16.99 3.31 -11.46
CA ARG A 323 -18.41 3.66 -11.70
C ARG A 323 -18.55 5.01 -12.40
N PRO A 324 -19.43 5.14 -13.40
CA PRO A 324 -19.74 6.46 -13.97
C PRO A 324 -20.63 7.27 -13.03
N GLY A 325 -20.71 8.57 -13.29
CA GLY A 325 -21.54 9.54 -12.59
C GLY A 325 -20.82 10.25 -11.43
N LYS A 326 -21.61 10.97 -10.63
CA LYS A 326 -21.11 11.74 -9.49
C LYS A 326 -20.71 10.81 -8.35
N GLN A 327 -19.45 10.89 -7.95
CA GLN A 327 -18.90 10.16 -6.83
C GLN A 327 -18.42 11.11 -5.74
N SER A 328 -18.51 10.64 -4.50
CA SER A 328 -18.04 11.36 -3.32
C SER A 328 -17.22 10.39 -2.48
N LEU A 329 -15.93 10.70 -2.36
CA LEU A 329 -14.99 9.99 -1.51
C LEU A 329 -14.61 10.88 -0.33
N THR A 330 -14.19 10.28 0.77
CA THR A 330 -13.66 11.00 1.92
C THR A 330 -12.27 10.50 2.23
N LEU A 331 -11.30 11.40 2.23
CA LEU A 331 -9.95 11.11 2.70
C LEU A 331 -9.86 11.45 4.18
N HIS A 332 -9.65 10.43 5.01
CA HIS A 332 -9.43 10.57 6.45
C HIS A 332 -7.94 10.53 6.76
N ALA A 333 -7.44 11.45 7.58
CA ALA A 333 -6.12 11.39 8.17
C ALA A 333 -6.26 11.20 9.68
N LEU A 334 -5.89 10.02 10.18
CA LEU A 334 -6.07 9.63 11.59
C LEU A 334 -4.72 9.59 12.31
N CYS A 335 -4.60 10.33 13.41
CA CYS A 335 -3.39 10.32 14.23
C CYS A 335 -3.39 9.08 15.14
N ASP A 336 -2.29 8.33 15.15
CA ASP A 336 -2.18 7.11 15.95
C ASP A 336 -1.77 7.34 17.41
N SER A 337 -1.41 8.58 17.76
CA SER A 337 -0.74 8.93 19.02
C SER A 337 -1.51 9.91 19.88
N TYR A 338 -2.36 10.75 19.28
CA TYR A 338 -3.19 11.71 19.98
C TYR A 338 -4.66 11.56 19.57
N ALA A 339 -5.56 11.63 20.53
CA ALA A 339 -6.99 11.70 20.27
C ALA A 339 -7.42 13.14 19.97
N GLY A 340 -8.22 13.32 18.92
CA GLY A 340 -8.83 14.61 18.58
C GLY A 340 -8.11 15.45 17.52
N LEU A 341 -7.02 14.94 16.95
CA LEU A 341 -6.28 15.62 15.87
C LEU A 341 -6.70 15.16 14.46
N ASP A 342 -7.61 14.19 14.37
CA ASP A 342 -8.03 13.57 13.11
C ASP A 342 -8.61 14.60 12.14
N GLN A 343 -8.22 14.51 10.86
CA GLN A 343 -8.70 15.37 9.80
C GLN A 343 -9.49 14.58 8.76
N LYS A 344 -10.35 15.27 8.01
CA LYS A 344 -11.06 14.69 6.87
C LYS A 344 -11.24 15.71 5.76
N VAL A 345 -11.15 15.25 4.51
CA VAL A 345 -11.42 16.05 3.31
C VAL A 345 -12.39 15.28 2.42
N GLU A 346 -13.48 15.93 2.02
CA GLU A 346 -14.46 15.37 1.08
C GLU A 346 -14.02 15.69 -0.36
N LEU A 347 -13.92 14.66 -1.18
CA LEU A 347 -13.46 14.69 -2.56
C LEU A 347 -14.64 14.33 -3.46
N ASN A 348 -15.18 15.32 -4.16
CA ASN A 348 -16.31 15.14 -5.07
C ASN A 348 -15.81 15.25 -6.52
N PHE A 349 -16.12 14.26 -7.34
CA PHE A 349 -15.77 14.25 -8.76
C PHE A 349 -16.89 13.60 -9.58
N THR A 350 -16.86 13.83 -10.89
CA THR A 350 -17.78 13.18 -11.83
C THR A 350 -16.93 12.31 -12.75
N ALA A 351 -17.24 11.02 -12.77
CA ALA A 351 -16.64 10.07 -13.69
C ALA A 351 -17.52 9.95 -14.94
N PHE A 352 -16.96 10.18 -16.12
CA PHE A 352 -17.66 10.05 -17.39
C PHE A 352 -17.48 8.65 -17.97
N GLN A 353 -18.38 8.24 -18.86
CA GLN A 353 -18.14 7.04 -19.66
C GLN A 353 -17.11 7.34 -20.75
N GLU A 354 -16.40 6.31 -21.19
CA GLU A 354 -15.38 6.43 -22.26
C GLU A 354 -15.95 7.06 -23.55
N GLU A 355 -17.23 6.79 -23.84
CA GLU A 355 -17.93 7.31 -25.01
C GLU A 355 -18.28 8.82 -24.91
N GLU A 356 -18.35 9.36 -23.69
CA GLU A 356 -18.76 10.75 -23.43
C GLU A 356 -17.60 11.74 -23.59
N VAL A 357 -16.36 11.27 -23.39
CA VAL A 357 -15.15 12.10 -23.44
C VAL A 357 -14.24 11.57 -24.53
N LYS A 358 -14.19 12.28 -25.66
CA LYS A 358 -13.24 11.98 -26.74
C LYS A 358 -11.84 12.42 -26.33
N ARG A 359 -11.05 11.50 -25.84
CA ARG A 359 -9.62 11.72 -25.59
C ARG A 359 -8.84 11.60 -26.89
N GLU A 360 -7.94 12.54 -27.12
CA GLU A 360 -6.98 12.42 -28.21
C GLU A 360 -5.96 11.37 -27.79
N VAL A 361 -5.96 10.21 -28.45
CA VAL A 361 -4.94 9.19 -28.23
C VAL A 361 -3.62 9.77 -28.75
N TYR A 362 -2.74 10.19 -27.85
CA TYR A 362 -1.39 10.59 -28.21
C TYR A 362 -0.59 9.32 -28.55
N VAL A 363 -0.45 9.03 -29.84
CA VAL A 363 0.45 7.99 -30.32
C VAL A 363 1.87 8.56 -30.27
N HIS A 364 2.77 7.93 -29.51
CA HIS A 364 4.15 8.37 -29.47
C HIS A 364 4.77 8.16 -30.87
N PRO A 365 5.60 9.08 -31.39
CA PRO A 365 6.20 8.92 -32.73
C PRO A 365 6.99 7.62 -32.88
N GLU A 366 7.61 7.14 -31.79
CA GLU A 366 8.30 5.84 -31.77
C GLU A 366 7.34 4.65 -31.92
N ASP A 367 6.09 4.77 -31.45
CA ASP A 367 5.07 3.73 -31.63
C ASP A 367 4.51 3.75 -33.07
N GLU A 368 4.37 4.94 -33.69
CA GLU A 368 4.05 5.05 -35.12
C GLU A 368 5.16 4.46 -36.01
N GLU A 369 6.42 4.66 -35.63
CA GLU A 369 7.57 4.08 -36.34
C GLU A 369 7.64 2.55 -36.19
N LEU A 370 7.21 2.00 -35.05
CA LEU A 370 7.12 0.54 -34.83
C LEU A 370 6.04 -0.10 -35.71
N ASP A 371 4.90 0.57 -35.92
CA ASP A 371 3.86 0.09 -36.85
C ASP A 371 4.29 0.18 -38.33
N MET A 372 5.23 1.07 -38.65
CA MET A 372 5.84 1.16 -39.97
C MET A 372 6.96 0.12 -40.21
N GLN A 373 7.43 -0.55 -39.17
CA GLN A 373 8.40 -1.63 -39.32
C GLN A 373 7.69 -2.88 -39.87
N PRO A 374 8.29 -3.57 -40.86
CA PRO A 374 7.75 -4.81 -41.35
C PRO A 374 7.65 -5.80 -40.18
N THR A 375 6.50 -6.42 -40.03
CA THR A 375 6.32 -7.45 -39.01
C THR A 375 7.37 -8.56 -39.20
N LEU A 376 7.73 -9.24 -38.12
CA LEU A 376 8.69 -10.35 -38.16
C LEU A 376 8.27 -11.44 -39.18
N PHE A 377 6.97 -11.58 -39.43
CA PHE A 377 6.40 -12.42 -40.47
C PHE A 377 6.63 -11.88 -41.89
N GLN A 378 6.44 -10.57 -42.12
CA GLN A 378 6.75 -9.92 -43.41
C GLN A 378 8.25 -9.95 -43.72
N GLN A 379 9.10 -9.79 -42.71
CA GLN A 379 10.54 -9.87 -42.89
C GLN A 379 10.96 -11.28 -43.29
N PHE A 380 10.40 -12.31 -42.64
CA PHE A 380 10.65 -13.71 -42.97
C PHE A 380 10.13 -14.10 -44.36
N MET A 381 8.94 -13.63 -44.75
CA MET A 381 8.41 -13.83 -46.11
C MET A 381 9.22 -13.09 -47.17
N GLY A 382 9.73 -11.89 -46.85
CA GLY A 382 10.60 -11.13 -47.75
C GLY A 382 11.97 -11.79 -47.96
N GLU A 383 12.53 -12.40 -46.91
CA GLU A 383 13.76 -13.21 -47.00
C GLU A 383 13.54 -14.49 -47.82
N LEU A 384 12.43 -15.21 -47.60
CA LEU A 384 12.08 -16.40 -48.38
C LEU A 384 11.86 -16.08 -49.87
N ASN A 385 11.15 -15.00 -50.19
CA ASN A 385 10.97 -14.57 -51.58
C ASN A 385 12.30 -14.14 -52.22
N HIS A 386 13.20 -13.51 -51.47
CA HIS A 386 14.53 -13.16 -51.98
C HIS A 386 15.41 -14.39 -52.22
N GLU A 387 15.29 -15.42 -51.38
CA GLU A 387 15.96 -16.71 -51.61
C GLU A 387 15.41 -17.39 -52.88
N GLU A 388 14.09 -17.43 -53.08
CA GLU A 388 13.46 -17.98 -54.30
C GLU A 388 13.83 -17.20 -55.58
N GLU A 389 13.82 -15.86 -55.54
CA GLU A 389 14.24 -15.03 -56.69
C GLU A 389 15.75 -15.19 -56.99
N SER A 390 16.59 -15.38 -55.97
CA SER A 390 18.02 -15.63 -56.16
C SER A 390 18.31 -17.00 -56.77
N GLU A 391 17.54 -18.03 -56.43
CA GLU A 391 17.62 -19.36 -57.06
C GLU A 391 17.14 -19.32 -58.52
N GLU A 392 16.10 -18.53 -58.84
CA GLU A 392 15.64 -18.33 -60.22
C GLU A 392 16.63 -17.53 -61.09
N GLU A 393 17.30 -16.51 -60.54
CA GLU A 393 18.32 -15.73 -61.25
C GLU A 393 19.60 -16.55 -61.52
N GLU A 394 20.02 -17.42 -60.60
CA GLU A 394 21.14 -18.35 -60.84
C GLU A 394 20.82 -19.38 -61.94
N GLU A 395 19.57 -19.87 -62.01
CA GLU A 395 19.12 -20.75 -63.11
C GLU A 395 19.09 -20.05 -64.48
N GLU A 396 18.71 -18.77 -64.53
CA GLU A 396 18.70 -17.95 -65.75
C GLU A 396 20.12 -17.65 -66.27
N GLU A 397 21.09 -17.41 -65.38
CA GLU A 397 22.49 -17.22 -65.74
C GLU A 397 23.14 -18.50 -66.32
N ASP A 398 22.85 -19.67 -65.77
CA ASP A 398 23.38 -20.94 -66.28
C ASP A 398 22.74 -21.34 -67.62
N LYS A 399 21.47 -20.99 -67.85
CA LYS A 399 20.81 -21.12 -69.17
C LYS A 399 21.41 -20.15 -70.21
N LYS A 400 21.91 -18.97 -69.81
CA LYS A 400 22.60 -18.02 -70.71
C LYS A 400 24.04 -18.45 -71.01
N LYS A 401 24.78 -18.98 -70.04
CA LYS A 401 26.16 -19.51 -70.24
C LYS A 401 26.17 -20.74 -71.16
N SER A 402 25.18 -21.63 -71.07
CA SER A 402 25.05 -22.79 -71.97
C SER A 402 24.68 -22.40 -73.42
N LYS A 403 23.89 -21.34 -73.63
CA LYS A 403 23.58 -20.79 -74.96
C LYS A 403 24.74 -20.03 -75.61
N ALA A 404 25.61 -19.39 -74.83
CA ALA A 404 26.79 -18.71 -75.34
C ALA A 404 27.86 -19.70 -75.82
N ALA A 405 28.12 -20.78 -75.07
CA ALA A 405 29.08 -21.82 -75.45
C ALA A 405 28.70 -22.57 -76.74
N ASN A 406 27.41 -22.66 -77.07
CA ASN A 406 26.93 -23.33 -78.30
C ASN A 406 26.97 -22.42 -79.56
N ARG A 407 27.19 -21.11 -79.39
CA ARG A 407 27.28 -20.14 -80.48
C ARG A 407 28.71 -19.94 -80.98
N GLU A 408 29.71 -20.06 -80.11
CA GLU A 408 31.13 -19.98 -80.49
C GLU A 408 31.68 -21.24 -81.16
N ALA A 409 31.00 -22.39 -81.03
CA ALA A 409 31.39 -23.64 -81.70
C ALA A 409 30.93 -23.76 -83.18
N LYS A 410 30.18 -22.78 -83.72
CA LYS A 410 29.54 -22.87 -85.05
C LYS A 410 30.08 -21.90 -86.12
N GLU A 411 31.07 -21.07 -85.81
CA GLU A 411 31.70 -20.16 -86.80
C GLU A 411 33.11 -20.57 -87.28
N SER A 412 33.65 -21.71 -86.81
CA SER A 412 34.93 -22.24 -87.29
C SER A 412 34.78 -23.67 -87.84
N LEU A 413 34.22 -23.81 -89.06
CA LEU A 413 34.27 -24.99 -89.99
C LEU A 413 33.10 -24.83 -90.98
N GLY A 414 33.21 -24.60 -92.30
CA GLY A 414 34.31 -24.46 -93.24
C GLY A 414 33.69 -24.32 -94.65
N GLN A 415 34.35 -23.58 -95.53
CA GLN A 415 34.11 -23.63 -96.99
C GLN A 415 34.37 -25.05 -97.52
N SER A 416 33.39 -25.68 -98.17
CA SER A 416 33.58 -26.38 -99.48
C SER A 416 32.33 -27.15 -99.95
N LYS A 417 31.68 -26.57 -100.97
CA LYS A 417 31.06 -27.16 -102.18
C LYS A 417 30.34 -28.54 -102.14
N ALA A 418 29.03 -28.43 -102.39
CA ALA A 418 28.26 -28.97 -103.54
C ALA A 418 28.22 -30.48 -103.83
N ALA A 419 27.01 -31.06 -103.82
CA ALA A 419 26.30 -31.60 -105.00
C ALA A 419 25.01 -32.37 -104.62
N ALA A 420 23.99 -32.24 -105.48
CA ALA A 420 22.83 -33.13 -105.69
C ALA A 420 21.79 -33.28 -104.56
N LYS A 421 20.52 -33.60 -104.79
CA LYS A 421 19.48 -33.44 -105.83
C LYS A 421 18.28 -34.24 -105.27
N ASP A 422 17.07 -33.80 -105.57
CA ASP A 422 15.79 -34.54 -105.46
C ASP A 422 15.33 -34.85 -104.01
N ASP A 423 14.06 -34.83 -103.63
CA ASP A 423 12.80 -34.76 -104.37
C ASP A 423 11.68 -34.35 -103.38
N SER A 424 10.60 -33.76 -103.93
CA SER A 424 9.19 -33.83 -103.48
C SER A 424 8.83 -33.43 -102.04
N SER A 425 7.74 -32.73 -101.74
CA SER A 425 6.57 -32.28 -102.48
C SER A 425 5.69 -31.52 -101.47
N ASP A 426 5.01 -30.49 -101.95
CA ASP A 426 3.58 -30.21 -101.73
C ASP A 426 3.05 -30.09 -100.28
N ASP A 427 2.20 -29.14 -99.94
CA ASP A 427 1.67 -27.96 -100.61
C ASP A 427 0.96 -27.18 -99.49
N ASP A 428 0.90 -25.86 -99.63
CA ASP A 428 -0.32 -25.06 -99.60
C ASP A 428 -1.44 -25.40 -98.58
N ASN A 429 -2.05 -24.46 -97.87
CA ASN A 429 -2.25 -23.07 -98.21
C ASN A 429 -2.99 -22.37 -97.06
N GLU A 430 -2.85 -21.04 -97.03
CA GLU A 430 -3.93 -20.04 -96.93
C GLU A 430 -5.08 -20.20 -95.91
N LYS A 431 -5.64 -19.17 -95.28
CA LYS A 431 -5.52 -17.70 -95.29
C LYS A 431 -6.59 -17.23 -94.31
N LYS A 432 -6.44 -15.98 -93.85
CA LYS A 432 -7.52 -15.05 -93.43
C LYS A 432 -8.30 -15.47 -92.17
N GLY A 433 -8.67 -14.58 -91.27
CA GLY A 433 -8.81 -13.14 -91.34
C GLY A 433 -10.13 -12.75 -90.66
N GLY A 434 -10.17 -11.57 -90.04
CA GLY A 434 -11.37 -10.96 -89.45
C GLY A 434 -11.77 -11.59 -88.11
N GLY A 435 -12.25 -10.86 -87.11
CA GLY A 435 -12.81 -9.52 -87.09
C GLY A 435 -14.02 -9.54 -86.14
N GLY A 436 -14.19 -8.48 -85.34
CA GLY A 436 -15.37 -8.18 -84.51
C GLY A 436 -15.66 -9.20 -83.41
N ASP A 437 -16.48 -8.93 -82.43
CA ASP A 437 -17.08 -7.73 -81.83
C ASP A 437 -17.94 -8.34 -80.70
N ASP A 438 -18.27 -7.48 -79.73
CA ASP A 438 -19.52 -7.54 -78.98
C ASP A 438 -19.79 -8.71 -78.00
N ASP A 439 -19.90 -8.26 -76.74
CA ASP A 439 -21.16 -8.23 -75.99
C ASP A 439 -21.47 -9.30 -74.94
N SER A 440 -22.14 -8.73 -73.92
CA SER A 440 -23.19 -9.32 -73.07
C SER A 440 -22.71 -10.22 -71.94
N SER A 441 -22.95 -9.74 -70.71
CA SER A 441 -23.97 -10.27 -69.78
C SER A 441 -23.47 -11.51 -69.06
N ASP A 442 -23.62 -11.64 -67.76
CA ASP A 442 -24.91 -11.67 -67.07
C ASP A 442 -24.62 -11.91 -65.57
N SER A 443 -25.63 -11.65 -64.73
CA SER A 443 -26.04 -12.41 -63.53
C SER A 443 -24.97 -12.97 -62.57
N SER A 444 -25.13 -13.00 -61.25
CA SER A 444 -26.23 -12.85 -60.31
C SER A 444 -25.64 -13.13 -58.93
N ASP A 445 -26.30 -12.62 -57.89
CA ASP A 445 -26.51 -13.22 -56.55
C ASP A 445 -25.48 -14.23 -56.01
N SER A 446 -25.01 -13.98 -54.79
CA SER A 446 -25.14 -14.93 -53.66
C SER A 446 -24.74 -14.26 -52.35
N ASP A 447 -25.69 -14.27 -51.41
CA ASP A 447 -25.62 -14.31 -49.93
C ASP A 447 -24.83 -13.26 -49.12
#